data_AF-A0A1F8WJL5-F1
#
_entry.id   AF-A0A1F8WJL5-F1
#
_cell.length_a   1.000
_cell.length_b   1.000
_cell.length_c   1.000
_cell.angle_alpha   90.00
_cell.angle_beta   90.00
_cell.angle_gamma   90.00
#
_symmetry.space_group_name_H-M   'P 1'
#
loop_
_entity.id
_entity.type
_entity.pdbx_description
1 polymer ?
#
loop_
_entity_poly.entity_id
_entity_poly.type
_entity_poly.pdbx_seq_one_letter_code
_entity_poly.pdbx_strand_id
1 'polypeptide(L)'
;MVIKQFQLRMGLTPLEQLASYKKPDESDWVCVTGLPEEYIPRKLAEKLIIKGGCIILWCTPLDPDILDIQPKLNRNKDIALDYPETAESLESGQEVNNPNPEGLSGSGVWLVQPNPKENIWHPELFHLIGIQRAWNSKKRILKATQIKLWLDLIEKDYPRLSGTLSKKARSQDMTMD
;
A
#
# COMPACT_ATOMS: atom_id res chain seq x y z
N MET A 1 -8.30 -30.66 -2.52
CA MET A 1 -8.29 -29.18 -2.41
C MET A 1 -6.83 -28.75 -2.35
N VAL A 2 -6.34 -28.07 -3.38
CA VAL A 2 -4.90 -27.79 -3.55
C VAL A 2 -4.57 -26.50 -2.79
N ILE A 3 -3.72 -26.59 -1.77
CA ILE A 3 -3.11 -25.43 -1.11
C ILE A 3 -2.14 -24.81 -2.12
N LYS A 4 -2.43 -23.61 -2.62
CA LYS A 4 -1.47 -22.83 -3.41
C LYS A 4 -0.69 -21.92 -2.45
N GLN A 5 0.47 -22.41 -2.04
CA GLN A 5 1.48 -21.62 -1.36
C GLN A 5 2.10 -20.66 -2.38
N PHE A 6 1.78 -19.36 -2.31
CA PHE A 6 2.44 -18.35 -3.12
C PHE A 6 3.79 -18.00 -2.50
N GLN A 7 4.87 -18.61 -3.02
CA GLN A 7 6.20 -18.02 -2.89
C GLN A 7 6.27 -16.85 -3.87
N LEU A 8 6.15 -15.62 -3.38
CA LEU A 8 6.54 -14.43 -4.13
C LEU A 8 8.02 -14.57 -4.47
N ARG A 9 8.33 -14.89 -5.73
CA ARG A 9 9.68 -14.69 -6.26
C ARG A 9 9.88 -13.18 -6.28
N MET A 10 10.73 -12.66 -5.39
CA MET A 10 11.14 -11.26 -5.43
C MET A 10 11.99 -11.02 -6.69
N GLY A 11 11.32 -10.75 -7.81
CA GLY A 11 11.95 -10.14 -8.97
C GLY A 11 12.22 -8.66 -8.67
N LEU A 12 13.30 -8.11 -9.23
CA LEU A 12 13.50 -6.67 -9.23
C LEU A 12 12.43 -6.06 -10.15
N THR A 13 11.43 -5.40 -9.57
CA THR A 13 10.47 -4.62 -10.34
C THR A 13 11.16 -3.35 -10.81
N PRO A 14 11.26 -3.11 -12.14
CA PRO A 14 11.82 -1.87 -12.66
C PRO A 14 11.04 -0.66 -12.11
N LEU A 15 11.74 0.42 -11.74
CA LEU A 15 11.15 1.59 -11.05
C LEU A 15 9.99 2.22 -11.86
N GLU A 16 10.02 2.04 -13.18
CA GLU A 16 9.05 2.47 -14.17
C GLU A 16 7.70 1.74 -14.07
N GLN A 17 7.68 0.57 -13.43
CA GLN A 17 6.46 -0.20 -13.14
C GLN A 17 5.88 0.14 -11.77
N LEU A 18 6.67 0.75 -10.87
CA LEU A 18 6.19 1.24 -9.57
C LEU A 18 5.48 2.59 -9.69
N ALA A 19 5.74 3.34 -10.75
CA ALA A 19 5.23 4.70 -10.96
C ALA A 19 3.91 4.72 -11.75
N SER A 20 2.81 4.18 -11.20
CA SER A 20 1.49 4.66 -11.63
C SER A 20 1.03 5.79 -10.72
N TYR A 21 0.77 6.94 -11.32
CA TYR A 21 0.43 8.19 -10.64
C TYR A 21 -1.04 8.27 -10.28
N LYS A 22 -1.64 7.18 -9.81
CA LYS A 22 -3.06 7.20 -9.42
C LYS A 22 -3.19 7.49 -7.93
N LYS A 23 -3.78 8.64 -7.61
CA LYS A 23 -4.31 8.88 -6.26
C LYS A 23 -5.52 7.97 -6.07
N PRO A 24 -5.57 7.16 -5.00
CA PRO A 24 -6.68 6.26 -4.80
C PRO A 24 -7.94 7.04 -4.40
N ASP A 25 -9.10 6.59 -4.86
CA ASP A 25 -10.41 7.05 -4.42
C ASP A 25 -11.17 5.94 -3.66
N GLU A 26 -12.37 6.24 -3.17
CA GLU A 26 -13.15 5.30 -2.34
C GLU A 26 -13.57 4.00 -3.08
N SER A 27 -13.53 4.00 -4.42
CA SER A 27 -13.84 2.82 -5.24
C SER A 27 -12.62 1.94 -5.52
N ASP A 28 -11.42 2.43 -5.22
CA ASP A 28 -10.17 1.73 -5.45
C ASP A 28 -9.92 0.65 -4.39
N TRP A 29 -9.35 -0.46 -4.84
CA TRP A 29 -8.93 -1.54 -3.96
C TRP A 29 -7.50 -1.24 -3.52
N VAL A 30 -7.32 -0.84 -2.28
CA VAL A 30 -6.00 -0.55 -1.72
C VAL A 30 -5.63 -1.60 -0.68
N CYS A 31 -4.39 -2.05 -0.72
CA CYS A 31 -3.86 -2.92 0.31
C CYS A 31 -2.57 -2.39 0.95
N VAL A 32 -2.40 -2.71 2.23
CA VAL A 32 -1.17 -2.46 2.98
C VAL A 32 -0.46 -3.78 3.19
N THR A 33 0.80 -3.85 2.78
CA THR A 33 1.66 -5.02 2.94
C THR A 33 2.73 -4.74 3.99
N GLY A 34 2.71 -5.47 5.11
CA GLY A 34 3.63 -5.21 6.21
C GLY A 34 3.76 -6.36 7.19
N LEU A 35 4.56 -6.11 8.23
CA LEU A 35 4.78 -7.01 9.36
C LEU A 35 4.40 -6.27 10.65
N PRO A 36 3.14 -6.38 11.11
CA PRO A 36 2.74 -5.87 12.42
C PRO A 36 3.68 -6.35 13.53
N GLU A 37 3.94 -5.49 14.52
CA GLU A 37 4.85 -5.79 15.63
C GLU A 37 4.42 -7.03 16.41
N GLU A 38 3.11 -7.24 16.57
CA GLU A 38 2.55 -8.40 17.26
C GLU A 38 2.94 -9.76 16.62
N TYR A 39 3.28 -9.77 15.34
CA TYR A 39 3.72 -10.98 14.62
C TYR A 39 5.25 -11.11 14.53
N ILE A 40 6.00 -10.20 15.15
CA ILE A 40 7.46 -10.26 15.22
C ILE A 40 7.85 -10.56 16.66
N PRO A 41 8.16 -11.83 17.01
CA PRO A 41 8.69 -12.14 18.33
C PRO A 41 9.97 -11.34 18.60
N ARG A 42 9.99 -10.53 19.66
CA ARG A 42 11.11 -9.64 20.02
C ARG A 42 12.48 -10.35 20.04
N LYS A 43 12.50 -11.60 20.52
CA LYS A 43 13.70 -12.47 20.54
C LYS A 43 14.23 -12.86 19.15
N LEU A 44 13.41 -12.81 18.11
CA LEU A 44 13.80 -13.05 16.72
C LEU A 44 14.33 -11.79 16.04
N ALA A 45 13.74 -10.62 16.35
CA ALA A 45 14.23 -9.32 15.89
C ALA A 45 15.66 -9.05 16.36
N GLU A 46 15.97 -9.37 17.62
CA GLU A 46 17.32 -9.26 18.21
C GLU A 46 18.35 -10.17 17.53
N LYS A 47 17.90 -11.23 16.87
CA LYS A 47 18.74 -12.17 16.12
C LYS A 47 18.84 -11.87 14.63
N LEU A 48 18.22 -10.78 14.16
CA LEU A 48 18.11 -10.40 12.74
C LEU A 48 17.48 -11.51 11.86
N ILE A 49 16.70 -12.42 12.46
CA ILE A 49 16.00 -13.48 11.73
C ILE A 49 14.53 -13.08 11.67
N ILE A 50 14.10 -12.51 10.54
CA ILE A 50 12.69 -12.20 10.30
C ILE A 50 12.04 -13.43 9.65
N LYS A 51 11.41 -14.28 10.46
CA LYS A 51 10.51 -15.33 9.98
C LYS A 51 9.07 -14.83 10.14
N GLY A 52 8.68 -13.88 9.30
CA GLY A 52 7.34 -13.27 9.32
C GLY A 52 6.60 -13.53 8.01
N GLY A 53 5.34 -13.93 8.10
CA GLY A 53 4.43 -13.88 6.96
C GLY A 53 3.99 -12.44 6.74
N CYS A 54 4.12 -11.94 5.51
CA CYS A 54 3.56 -10.65 5.14
C CYS A 54 2.04 -10.71 5.24
N ILE A 55 1.42 -9.70 5.82
CA ILE A 55 -0.04 -9.58 5.85
C ILE A 55 -0.46 -8.57 4.81
N ILE A 56 -1.51 -8.92 4.07
CA ILE A 56 -2.17 -8.04 3.12
C ILE A 56 -3.48 -7.61 3.76
N LEU A 57 -3.61 -6.31 4.03
CA LEU A 57 -4.79 -5.72 4.63
C LEU A 57 -5.51 -4.89 3.58
N TRP A 58 -6.74 -5.25 3.24
CA TRP A 58 -7.60 -4.43 2.37
C TRP A 58 -8.13 -3.24 3.16
N CYS A 59 -7.93 -2.05 2.60
CA CYS A 59 -8.34 -0.81 3.26
C CYS A 59 -9.10 0.06 2.27
N THR A 60 -10.12 0.77 2.79
CA THR A 60 -10.85 1.78 2.04
C THR A 60 -10.11 3.11 2.11
N PRO A 61 -9.77 3.74 0.98
CA PRO A 61 -9.24 5.10 0.96
C PRO A 61 -10.26 6.09 1.52
N LEU A 62 -9.78 7.05 2.30
CA LEU A 62 -10.60 8.11 2.88
C LEU A 62 -10.18 9.47 2.30
N ASP A 63 -11.13 10.37 2.08
CA ASP A 63 -10.82 11.74 1.65
C ASP A 63 -10.14 12.52 2.81
N PRO A 64 -8.86 12.92 2.68
CA PRO A 64 -8.16 13.65 3.73
C PRO A 64 -8.80 14.99 4.12
N ASP A 65 -9.57 15.63 3.23
CA ASP A 65 -10.10 16.97 3.46
C ASP A 65 -11.31 16.99 4.43
N ILE A 66 -12.05 15.88 4.49
CA ILE A 66 -13.23 15.73 5.36
C ILE A 66 -12.88 15.11 6.73
N LEU A 67 -11.65 14.63 6.90
CA LEU A 67 -11.22 14.01 8.15
C LEU A 67 -10.88 15.04 9.21
N ASP A 68 -11.60 15.00 10.33
CA ASP A 68 -11.29 15.76 11.53
C ASP A 68 -10.17 15.08 12.35
N ILE A 69 -8.93 15.24 11.88
CA ILE A 69 -7.70 14.73 12.49
C ILE A 69 -6.63 15.79 12.59
N GLN A 70 -5.86 15.75 13.68
CA GLN A 70 -4.73 16.65 13.92
C GLN A 70 -3.39 15.88 13.96
N PRO A 71 -2.32 16.39 13.32
CA PRO A 71 -2.35 17.51 12.37
C PRO A 71 -3.21 17.18 11.14
N LYS A 72 -3.84 18.23 10.57
CA LYS A 72 -4.65 18.10 9.34
C LYS A 72 -3.82 17.44 8.24
N LEU A 73 -4.41 16.45 7.57
CA LEU A 73 -3.76 15.81 6.43
C LEU A 73 -3.72 16.75 5.24
N ASN A 74 -2.65 16.63 4.46
CA ASN A 74 -2.50 17.34 3.20
C ASN A 74 -2.83 16.39 2.05
N ARG A 75 -3.95 16.64 1.35
CA ARG A 75 -4.43 15.81 0.22
C ARG A 75 -3.42 15.59 -0.91
N ASN A 76 -2.39 16.45 -1.02
CA ASN A 76 -1.34 16.39 -2.04
C ASN A 76 -0.09 15.61 -1.57
N LYS A 77 -0.05 15.22 -0.29
CA LYS A 77 1.09 14.53 0.31
C LYS A 77 0.70 13.21 0.96
N ASP A 78 -0.52 13.15 1.45
CA ASP A 78 -0.98 12.11 2.34
C ASP A 78 -2.02 11.23 1.65
N ILE A 79 -2.05 9.96 2.06
CA ILE A 79 -3.13 9.00 1.81
C ILE A 79 -3.66 8.61 3.18
N ALA A 80 -4.98 8.66 3.35
CA ALA A 80 -5.67 8.19 4.53
C ALA A 80 -6.39 6.89 4.17
N LEU A 81 -6.26 5.87 5.03
CA LEU A 81 -6.93 4.59 4.85
C LEU A 81 -7.69 4.24 6.12
N ASP A 82 -8.93 3.76 5.95
CA ASP A 82 -9.70 3.19 7.04
C ASP A 82 -9.04 1.89 7.54
N TYR A 83 -9.11 1.67 8.84
CA TYR A 83 -8.53 0.50 9.50
C TYR A 83 -9.45 0.00 10.60
N PRO A 84 -10.56 -0.67 10.22
CA PRO A 84 -11.58 -1.09 11.18
C PRO A 84 -11.02 -2.04 12.23
N GLU A 85 -11.75 -2.21 13.33
CA GLU A 85 -11.36 -3.15 14.40
C GLU A 85 -11.41 -4.60 13.94
N THR A 86 -12.38 -4.91 13.10
CA THR A 86 -12.57 -6.21 12.49
C THR A 86 -12.50 -6.13 10.97
N ALA A 87 -12.19 -7.25 10.34
CA ALA A 87 -12.22 -7.44 8.90
C ALA A 87 -12.68 -8.86 8.59
N GLU A 88 -13.10 -9.12 7.35
CA GLU A 88 -13.39 -10.47 6.89
C GLU A 88 -12.11 -11.17 6.46
N SER A 89 -11.85 -12.37 7.00
CA SER A 89 -10.76 -13.23 6.57
C SER A 89 -11.03 -13.77 5.17
N LEU A 90 -10.10 -13.57 4.23
CA LEU A 90 -10.21 -14.14 2.89
C LEU A 90 -10.17 -15.68 2.85
N GLU A 91 -9.58 -16.32 3.86
CA GLU A 91 -9.46 -17.78 3.92
C GLU A 91 -10.75 -18.43 4.46
N SER A 92 -11.34 -17.84 5.51
CA SER A 92 -12.46 -18.42 6.23
C SER A 92 -13.81 -17.74 5.95
N GLY A 93 -13.81 -16.54 5.37
CA GLY A 93 -15.00 -15.69 5.23
C GLY A 93 -15.58 -15.22 6.57
N GLN A 94 -14.84 -15.40 7.67
CA GLN A 94 -15.29 -15.04 9.01
C GLN A 94 -14.74 -13.67 9.40
N GLU A 95 -15.51 -12.96 10.23
CA GLU A 95 -15.03 -11.77 10.89
C GLU A 95 -13.87 -12.14 11.84
N VAL A 96 -12.75 -11.45 11.69
CA VAL A 96 -11.55 -11.57 12.50
C VAL A 96 -11.13 -10.17 12.96
N ASN A 97 -10.46 -10.08 14.11
CA ASN A 97 -9.87 -8.82 14.53
C ASN A 97 -8.71 -8.47 13.61
N ASN A 98 -8.66 -7.21 13.16
CA ASN A 98 -7.47 -6.68 12.53
C ASN A 98 -6.31 -6.67 13.54
N PRO A 99 -5.08 -6.93 13.09
CA PRO A 99 -3.92 -6.86 13.97
C PRO A 99 -3.71 -5.45 14.51
N ASN A 100 -2.97 -5.33 15.61
CA ASN A 100 -2.48 -4.01 16.04
C ASN A 100 -1.62 -3.41 14.91
N PRO A 101 -1.93 -2.20 14.40
CA PRO A 101 -1.18 -1.59 13.30
C PRO A 101 0.20 -1.05 13.69
N GLU A 102 0.58 -1.12 14.96
CA GLU A 102 1.95 -0.84 15.39
C GLU A 102 2.95 -1.77 14.66
N GLY A 103 4.09 -1.19 14.28
CA GLY A 103 5.07 -1.88 13.43
C GLY A 103 4.79 -1.83 11.92
N LEU A 104 3.61 -1.34 11.47
CA LEU A 104 3.35 -1.15 10.04
C LEU A 104 4.09 0.06 9.42
N SER A 105 4.75 0.89 10.22
CA SER A 105 5.57 2.01 9.72
C SER A 105 6.62 1.54 8.70
N GLY A 106 6.58 2.14 7.51
CA GLY A 106 7.43 1.77 6.37
C GLY A 106 6.79 0.77 5.41
N SER A 107 5.60 0.24 5.72
CA SER A 107 4.88 -0.68 4.85
C SER A 107 4.45 -0.04 3.54
N GLY A 108 4.48 -0.81 2.45
CA GLY A 108 3.98 -0.36 1.17
C GLY A 108 2.45 -0.27 1.17
N VAL A 109 1.92 0.82 0.63
CA VAL A 109 0.50 0.99 0.29
C VAL A 109 0.37 0.81 -1.21
N TRP A 110 -0.40 -0.19 -1.62
CA TRP A 110 -0.52 -0.61 -3.00
C TRP A 110 -1.94 -0.38 -3.51
N LEU A 111 -2.04 0.27 -4.66
CA LEU A 111 -3.25 0.26 -5.45
C LEU A 111 -3.31 -1.06 -6.22
N VAL A 112 -4.47 -1.69 -6.16
CA VAL A 112 -4.76 -2.92 -6.88
C VAL A 112 -5.90 -2.65 -7.85
N GLN A 113 -5.66 -3.02 -9.11
CA GLN A 113 -6.70 -3.07 -10.12
C GLN A 113 -7.08 -4.53 -10.35
N PRO A 114 -8.15 -5.06 -9.72
CA PRO A 114 -8.55 -6.43 -10.00
C PRO A 114 -8.89 -6.57 -11.49
N ASN A 115 -8.39 -7.61 -12.16
CA ASN A 115 -8.91 -7.97 -13.48
C ASN A 115 -10.26 -8.70 -13.27
N PRO A 116 -11.41 -8.06 -13.57
CA PRO A 116 -12.72 -8.62 -13.25
C PRO A 116 -13.03 -9.91 -14.03
N LYS A 117 -12.25 -10.22 -15.09
CA LYS A 117 -12.49 -11.39 -15.94
C LYS A 117 -11.78 -12.66 -15.45
N GLU A 118 -10.70 -12.54 -14.68
CA GLU A 118 -9.80 -13.68 -14.44
C GLU A 118 -9.72 -14.12 -12.97
N ASN A 119 -10.18 -13.32 -11.99
CA ASN A 119 -9.98 -13.61 -10.55
C ASN A 119 -8.52 -14.01 -10.20
N ILE A 120 -7.57 -13.64 -11.06
CA ILE A 120 -6.14 -13.93 -10.95
C ILE A 120 -5.43 -12.60 -10.80
N TRP A 121 -4.60 -12.56 -9.76
CA TRP A 121 -3.73 -11.45 -9.44
C TRP A 121 -2.58 -11.41 -10.45
N HIS A 122 -2.49 -10.33 -11.23
CA HIS A 122 -1.34 -10.07 -12.07
C HIS A 122 -0.44 -9.02 -11.40
N PRO A 123 0.86 -9.27 -11.22
CA PRO A 123 1.78 -8.32 -10.59
C PRO A 123 1.78 -6.92 -11.24
N GLU A 124 1.53 -6.87 -12.55
CA GLU A 124 1.43 -5.62 -13.33
C GLU A 124 0.22 -4.74 -12.94
N LEU A 125 -0.73 -5.29 -12.18
CA LEU A 125 -1.92 -4.60 -11.70
C LEU A 125 -1.74 -4.02 -10.28
N PHE A 126 -0.56 -4.22 -9.68
CA PHE A 126 -0.20 -3.66 -8.39
C PHE A 126 0.73 -2.47 -8.57
N HIS A 127 0.36 -1.36 -7.95
CA HIS A 127 1.15 -0.16 -8.00
C HIS A 127 1.38 0.38 -6.61
N LEU A 128 2.65 0.59 -6.24
CA LEU A 128 2.98 1.26 -4.99
C LEU A 128 2.52 2.71 -5.11
N ILE A 129 1.59 3.13 -4.26
CA ILE A 129 1.05 4.50 -4.26
C ILE A 129 1.49 5.30 -3.04
N GLY A 130 1.93 4.62 -1.98
CA GLY A 130 2.43 5.29 -0.79
C GLY A 130 3.20 4.39 0.16
N ILE A 131 3.76 5.02 1.17
CA ILE A 131 4.47 4.36 2.28
C ILE A 131 3.73 4.72 3.56
N GLN A 132 3.20 3.72 4.26
CA GLN A 132 2.56 3.89 5.55
C GLN A 132 3.59 4.48 6.53
N ARG A 133 3.21 5.53 7.25
CA ARG A 133 4.12 6.22 8.19
C ARG A 133 3.56 6.39 9.59
N ALA A 134 2.24 6.41 9.75
CA ALA A 134 1.63 6.71 11.04
C ALA A 134 0.24 6.11 11.18
N TRP A 135 -0.17 5.94 12.44
CA TRP A 135 -1.46 5.44 12.86
C TRP A 135 -2.17 6.48 13.73
N ASN A 136 -3.46 6.69 13.50
CA ASN A 136 -4.32 7.43 14.44
C ASN A 136 -5.26 6.45 15.13
N SER A 137 -4.93 6.07 16.36
CA SER A 137 -5.72 5.10 17.15
C SER A 137 -7.13 5.58 17.44
N LYS A 138 -7.33 6.87 17.70
CA LYS A 138 -8.65 7.43 18.05
C LYS A 138 -9.66 7.34 16.92
N LYS A 139 -9.22 7.61 15.69
CA LYS A 139 -10.08 7.59 14.49
C LYS A 139 -9.96 6.29 13.70
N ARG A 140 -9.04 5.42 14.11
CA ARG A 140 -8.67 4.21 13.43
C ARG A 140 -8.22 4.41 11.96
N ILE A 141 -7.32 5.36 11.74
CA ILE A 141 -6.86 5.73 10.38
C ILE A 141 -5.37 5.48 10.20
N LEU A 142 -5.01 4.71 9.18
CA LEU A 142 -3.63 4.62 8.69
C LEU A 142 -3.32 5.84 7.82
N LYS A 143 -2.14 6.42 8.04
CA LYS A 143 -1.61 7.55 7.28
C LYS A 143 -0.40 7.09 6.49
N ALA A 144 -0.40 7.35 5.20
CA ALA A 144 0.72 7.10 4.31
C ALA A 144 1.16 8.37 3.59
N THR A 145 2.44 8.40 3.19
CA THR A 145 2.97 9.45 2.31
C THR A 145 2.89 8.95 0.88
N GLN A 146 2.40 9.78 -0.04
CA GLN A 146 2.35 9.44 -1.46
C GLN A 146 3.77 9.18 -1.99
N ILE A 147 3.97 8.04 -2.68
CA ILE A 147 5.29 7.66 -3.21
C ILE A 147 5.79 8.68 -4.24
N LYS A 148 4.86 9.37 -4.93
CA LYS A 148 5.14 10.44 -5.88
C LYS A 148 6.10 11.47 -5.31
N LEU A 149 5.92 11.89 -4.05
CA LEU A 149 6.78 12.89 -3.44
C LEU A 149 8.24 12.44 -3.39
N TRP A 150 8.48 11.15 -3.18
CA TRP A 150 9.82 10.58 -3.17
C TRP A 150 10.38 10.44 -4.58
N LEU A 151 9.55 10.03 -5.55
CA LEU A 151 9.94 9.96 -6.96
C LEU A 151 10.31 11.36 -7.51
N ASP A 152 9.53 12.39 -7.19
CA ASP A 152 9.81 13.77 -7.60
C ASP A 152 11.15 14.26 -7.04
N LEU A 153 11.53 13.85 -5.82
CA LEU A 153 12.85 14.13 -5.25
C LEU A 153 13.97 13.42 -6.00
N ILE A 154 13.78 12.14 -6.34
CA ILE A 154 14.76 11.37 -7.13
C ILE A 154 14.95 11.98 -8.51
N GLU A 155 13.87 12.37 -9.19
CA GLU A 155 13.97 13.01 -10.51
C GLU A 155 14.77 14.31 -10.44
N LYS A 156 14.54 15.11 -9.40
CA LYS A 156 15.26 16.36 -9.17
C LYS A 156 16.76 16.13 -8.97
N ASP A 157 17.13 15.15 -8.14
CA ASP A 157 18.54 14.90 -7.77
C ASP A 157 19.28 14.04 -8.82
N TYR A 158 18.53 13.26 -9.61
CA TYR A 158 19.07 12.38 -10.65
C TYR A 158 18.31 12.55 -11.98
N PRO A 159 18.48 13.68 -12.69
CA PRO A 159 17.70 13.98 -13.91
C PRO A 159 17.80 12.93 -15.02
N ARG A 160 18.89 12.14 -15.06
CA ARG A 160 19.04 11.02 -16.02
C ARG A 160 17.98 9.93 -15.86
N LEU A 161 17.33 9.85 -14.70
CA LEU A 161 16.25 8.91 -14.40
C LEU A 161 14.86 9.47 -14.76
N SER A 162 14.75 10.74 -15.15
CA SER A 162 13.47 11.39 -15.45
C SER A 162 12.75 10.74 -16.64
N GLY A 163 13.46 10.44 -17.74
CA GLY A 163 12.86 9.82 -18.94
C GLY A 163 12.29 8.41 -18.70
N THR A 164 12.67 7.82 -17.58
CA THR A 164 12.30 6.50 -17.11
C THR A 164 11.07 6.56 -16.20
N LEU A 165 11.00 7.60 -15.34
CA LEU A 165 9.91 7.86 -14.40
C LEU A 165 8.70 8.61 -14.98
N SER A 166 8.89 9.43 -16.02
CA SER A 166 7.85 10.33 -16.56
C SER A 166 7.11 9.82 -17.81
N LYS A 167 7.62 8.80 -18.52
CA LYS A 167 7.03 8.31 -19.78
C LYS A 167 5.70 7.57 -19.63
N LYS A 168 5.35 7.04 -18.45
CA LYS A 168 4.07 6.34 -18.21
C LYS A 168 3.03 7.15 -17.44
N ALA A 169 3.44 8.20 -16.74
CA ALA A 169 2.52 9.11 -16.03
C ALA A 169 1.48 9.72 -16.99
N ARG A 170 1.95 10.14 -18.17
CA ARG A 170 1.15 10.89 -19.15
C ARG A 170 0.31 10.03 -20.08
N SER A 171 0.57 8.73 -20.18
CA SER A 171 -0.23 7.85 -21.06
C SER A 171 -1.58 7.45 -20.45
N GLN A 172 -1.80 7.67 -19.14
CA GLN A 172 -3.07 7.37 -18.49
C GLN A 172 -4.04 8.57 -18.44
N ASP A 173 -3.53 9.81 -18.55
CA ASP A 173 -4.37 11.02 -18.63
C ASP A 173 -4.99 11.23 -20.03
N MET A 174 -4.58 10.47 -21.05
CA MET A 174 -5.08 10.59 -22.44
C MET A 174 -6.06 9.50 -22.87
N THR A 175 -6.54 8.66 -21.95
CA THR A 175 -7.64 7.70 -22.20
C THR A 175 -8.80 8.00 -21.27
N MET A 176 -9.35 9.21 -21.38
CA MET A 176 -10.70 9.57 -20.95
C MET A 176 -11.30 10.43 -22.07
N ASP A 177 -11.59 9.79 -23.19
CA ASP A 177 -12.56 10.25 -24.21
C ASP A 177 -13.39 9.02 -24.64
#